data_AF-A0A2E7DIT2-F1
#
_entry.id   AF-A0A2E7DIT2-F1
#
_cell.length_a   1.000
_cell.length_b   1.000
_cell.length_c   1.000
_cell.angle_alpha   90.00
_cell.angle_beta   90.00
_cell.angle_gamma   90.00
#
_symmetry.space_group_name_H-M   'P 1'
#
loop_
_entity.id
_entity.type
_entity.pdbx_description
1 polymer ?
#
loop_
_entity_poly.entity_id
_entity_poly.type
_entity_poly.pdbx_seq_one_letter_code
_entity_poly.pdbx_strand_id
1 'polypeptide(L)'
;MQSIVIVPLLLMRKICLFMAYVLFVSSIQAQELSLFEEIEPDNDANSRGRSPRMNAIPRDNEPSLSLIGITRIGNTYSVILRTGEDNSILVKAPENNSVIIPGFPGYSISQIGSKNINLNYPENSSCVESLASGIKCLDDQVARLSLTKTEPLKAARSSELESSQQTENDVEAPINPFEAITRRAARPDSELRQDNQFRPRRINPEDVPPGMRIVSTPFGDRLVEDE
;
A
#
# COMPACT_ATOMS: atom_id res chain seq x y z
N MET A 1 -15.89 49.88 56.62
CA MET A 1 -16.55 48.63 57.02
C MET A 1 -16.72 47.74 55.80
N GLN A 2 -16.14 46.54 55.88
CA GLN A 2 -16.38 45.29 55.15
C GLN A 2 -17.06 45.31 53.76
N SER A 3 -16.33 44.81 52.75
CA SER A 3 -16.86 43.81 51.81
C SER A 3 -15.69 43.01 51.23
N ILE A 4 -15.63 41.76 51.69
CA ILE A 4 -14.56 40.78 51.61
C ILE A 4 -15.04 39.69 50.64
N VAL A 5 -14.19 39.36 49.66
CA VAL A 5 -13.86 37.99 49.23
C VAL A 5 -15.04 37.01 49.09
N ILE A 6 -15.71 36.96 47.92
CA ILE A 6 -16.62 35.85 47.57
C ILE A 6 -16.34 35.24 46.18
N VAL A 7 -15.62 35.94 45.29
CA VAL A 7 -15.50 35.50 43.89
C VAL A 7 -14.53 34.34 43.60
N PRO A 8 -13.40 34.10 44.32
CA PRO A 8 -12.43 33.10 43.86
C PRO A 8 -12.79 31.64 44.20
N LEU A 9 -13.74 31.39 45.12
CA LEU A 9 -14.01 30.04 45.62
C LEU A 9 -14.87 29.18 44.67
N LEU A 10 -15.69 29.81 43.82
CA LEU A 10 -16.57 29.13 42.86
C LEU A 10 -15.82 28.65 41.60
N LEU A 11 -14.69 29.27 41.25
CA LEU A 11 -13.91 28.92 40.07
C LEU A 11 -13.10 27.64 40.28
N MET A 12 -12.48 27.46 41.45
CA MET A 12 -11.69 26.25 41.75
C MET A 12 -12.55 24.98 41.86
N ARG A 13 -13.80 25.10 42.29
CA ARG A 13 -14.70 23.94 42.45
C ARG A 13 -15.17 23.35 41.11
N LYS A 14 -15.25 24.18 40.06
CA LYS A 14 -15.59 23.73 38.69
C LYS A 14 -14.40 23.06 37.98
N ILE A 15 -13.18 23.50 38.26
CA ILE A 15 -11.95 22.94 37.67
C ILE A 15 -11.66 21.52 38.20
N CYS A 16 -11.88 21.26 39.49
CA CYS A 16 -11.73 19.91 40.05
C CYS A 16 -12.75 18.91 39.49
N LEU A 17 -14.01 19.33 39.26
CA LEU A 17 -15.04 18.45 38.70
C LEU A 17 -14.78 18.09 37.23
N PHE A 18 -14.15 18.99 36.46
CA PHE A 18 -13.78 18.72 35.08
C PHE A 18 -12.58 17.76 34.98
N MET A 19 -11.60 17.88 35.88
CA MET A 19 -10.44 16.96 35.93
C MET A 19 -10.83 15.54 36.38
N ALA A 20 -11.85 15.38 37.24
CA ALA A 20 -12.34 14.06 37.64
C ALA A 20 -13.09 13.32 36.51
N TYR A 21 -13.69 14.05 35.56
CA TYR A 21 -14.43 13.45 34.44
C TYR A 21 -13.51 12.95 33.32
N VAL A 22 -12.33 13.56 33.13
CA VAL A 22 -11.37 13.16 32.08
C VAL A 22 -10.61 11.87 32.42
N LEU A 23 -10.48 11.51 33.70
CA LEU A 23 -9.75 10.31 34.13
C LEU A 23 -10.55 9.00 34.05
N PHE A 24 -11.83 9.02 33.67
CA PHE A 24 -12.68 7.82 33.66
C PHE A 24 -12.79 7.12 32.29
N VAL A 25 -12.16 7.63 31.22
CA VAL A 25 -12.37 7.12 29.84
C VAL A 25 -11.23 6.25 29.31
N SER A 26 -10.12 6.10 30.02
CA SER A 26 -8.93 5.37 29.50
C SER A 26 -8.78 3.97 30.08
N SER A 27 -9.64 3.04 29.67
CA SER A 27 -9.39 1.58 29.79
C SER A 27 -10.08 0.82 28.66
N ILE A 28 -9.69 1.10 27.41
CA ILE A 28 -9.93 0.19 26.29
C ILE A 28 -8.71 -0.73 26.24
N GLN A 29 -8.87 -1.96 26.77
CA GLN A 29 -7.86 -3.00 26.60
C GLN A 29 -7.81 -3.40 25.13
N ALA A 30 -6.67 -3.15 24.49
CA ALA A 30 -6.37 -3.69 23.17
C ALA A 30 -6.19 -5.21 23.31
N GLN A 31 -7.13 -5.98 22.77
CA GLN A 31 -6.96 -7.42 22.60
C GLN A 31 -6.01 -7.63 21.42
N GLU A 32 -4.81 -8.13 21.71
CA GLU A 32 -3.84 -8.52 20.70
C GLU A 32 -4.30 -9.84 20.06
N LEU A 33 -4.78 -9.75 18.82
CA LEU A 33 -5.12 -10.92 18.01
C LEU A 33 -3.85 -11.34 17.26
N SER A 34 -3.09 -12.28 17.83
CA SER A 34 -2.05 -13.01 17.10
C SER A 34 -2.73 -13.96 16.13
N LEU A 35 -2.90 -13.52 14.88
CA LEU A 35 -3.58 -14.27 13.82
C LEU A 35 -2.60 -14.92 12.82
N PHE A 36 -1.30 -14.83 13.10
CA PHE A 36 -0.27 -15.41 12.22
C PHE A 36 0.75 -16.18 13.06
N GLU A 37 0.90 -17.45 12.69
CA GLU A 37 1.89 -18.38 13.23
C GLU A 37 3.27 -18.08 12.62
N GLU A 38 4.31 -18.16 13.45
CA GLU A 38 5.70 -17.92 13.07
C GLU A 38 6.21 -19.10 12.23
N ILE A 39 6.72 -18.84 11.03
CA ILE A 39 7.19 -19.87 10.10
C ILE A 39 8.71 -20.00 10.24
N GLU A 40 9.19 -21.19 10.58
CA GLU A 40 10.60 -21.53 10.72
C GLU A 40 11.31 -21.52 9.34
N PRO A 41 12.50 -20.90 9.20
CA PRO A 41 13.26 -20.94 7.95
C PRO A 41 14.11 -22.22 7.84
N ASP A 42 13.87 -22.99 6.78
CA ASP A 42 14.69 -24.16 6.42
C ASP A 42 16.14 -23.75 6.07
N ASN A 43 17.10 -24.28 6.84
CA ASN A 43 18.53 -24.11 6.63
C ASN A 43 19.07 -25.16 5.63
N ASP A 44 18.95 -24.89 4.33
CA ASP A 44 19.63 -25.67 3.30
C ASP A 44 21.08 -25.19 3.09
N ALA A 45 21.98 -25.68 3.94
CA ALA A 45 23.41 -25.48 3.79
C ALA A 45 23.99 -26.46 2.76
N ASN A 46 24.14 -26.01 1.50
CA ASN A 46 24.93 -26.74 0.49
C ASN A 46 25.99 -25.83 -0.13
N SER A 47 27.10 -25.64 0.58
CA SER A 47 28.25 -24.86 0.12
C SER A 47 29.25 -25.74 -0.64
N ARG A 48 29.33 -25.56 -1.97
CA ARG A 48 30.49 -26.00 -2.77
C ARG A 48 31.12 -24.80 -3.49
N GLY A 49 32.26 -24.39 -2.95
CA GLY A 49 33.45 -23.88 -3.66
C GLY A 49 33.34 -22.68 -4.59
N ARG A 50 33.78 -21.49 -4.14
CA ARG A 50 34.46 -20.51 -4.98
C ARG A 50 35.45 -19.63 -4.20
N SER A 51 36.63 -19.45 -4.81
CA SER A 51 37.85 -18.73 -4.38
C SER A 51 37.65 -17.46 -3.51
N PRO A 52 38.55 -17.19 -2.53
CA PRO A 52 38.48 -15.98 -1.71
C PRO A 52 38.95 -14.78 -2.53
N ARG A 53 38.00 -13.99 -3.05
CA ARG A 53 38.22 -12.55 -3.15
C ARG A 53 38.29 -12.03 -1.71
N MET A 54 39.27 -11.17 -1.45
CA MET A 54 39.41 -10.43 -0.19
C MET A 54 38.10 -9.67 0.06
N ASN A 55 37.18 -10.30 0.79
CA ASN A 55 36.00 -9.64 1.29
C ASN A 55 36.49 -8.61 2.29
N ALA A 56 36.20 -7.33 2.01
CA ALA A 56 36.18 -6.33 3.06
C ALA A 56 35.40 -6.94 4.23
N ILE A 57 36.06 -7.04 5.39
CA ILE A 57 35.45 -7.52 6.62
C ILE A 57 34.18 -6.68 6.80
N PRO A 58 32.97 -7.28 6.82
CA PRO A 58 31.77 -6.53 7.11
C PRO A 58 32.00 -5.89 8.47
N ARG A 59 32.05 -4.56 8.53
CA ARG A 59 31.99 -3.93 9.83
C ARG A 59 30.58 -4.21 10.32
N ASP A 60 30.45 -4.97 11.42
CA ASP A 60 29.16 -5.43 11.98
C ASP A 60 28.15 -4.30 12.30
N ASN A 61 28.52 -3.03 12.08
CA ASN A 61 27.70 -1.84 12.29
C ASN A 61 27.40 -1.04 11.00
N GLU A 62 27.73 -1.55 9.81
CA GLU A 62 27.38 -0.85 8.57
C GLU A 62 25.92 -1.11 8.19
N PRO A 63 25.09 -0.07 8.05
CA PRO A 63 23.67 -0.25 7.82
C PRO A 63 23.37 -0.74 6.41
N SER A 64 22.59 -1.82 6.29
CA SER A 64 22.03 -2.25 5.01
C SER A 64 20.87 -1.33 4.62
N LEU A 65 21.17 -0.34 3.77
CA LEU A 65 20.18 0.57 3.21
C LEU A 65 19.67 0.03 1.86
N SER A 66 18.35 -0.10 1.72
CA SER A 66 17.72 -0.40 0.42
C SER A 66 16.53 0.51 0.15
N LEU A 67 16.27 0.80 -1.13
CA LEU A 67 15.22 1.73 -1.55
C LEU A 67 13.89 0.99 -1.72
N ILE A 68 12.89 1.38 -0.93
CA ILE A 68 11.53 0.81 -0.99
C ILE A 68 10.62 1.66 -1.88
N GLY A 69 10.73 2.99 -1.80
CA GLY A 69 9.78 3.88 -2.46
C GLY A 69 10.26 5.32 -2.57
N ILE A 70 9.75 6.00 -3.59
CA ILE A 70 9.92 7.44 -3.80
C ILE A 70 8.55 7.99 -4.16
N THR A 71 8.11 9.03 -3.45
CA THR A 71 6.91 9.81 -3.82
C THR A 71 7.26 11.29 -3.85
N ARG A 72 6.57 12.04 -4.70
CA ARG A 72 6.78 13.47 -4.88
C ARG A 72 5.46 14.21 -4.67
N ILE A 73 5.48 15.23 -3.83
CA ILE A 73 4.36 16.15 -3.62
C ILE A 73 4.90 17.58 -3.77
N GLY A 74 4.45 18.29 -4.79
CA GLY A 74 5.01 19.60 -5.16
C GLY A 74 6.50 19.51 -5.50
N ASN A 75 7.34 20.20 -4.73
CA ASN A 75 8.79 20.23 -4.87
C ASN A 75 9.53 19.41 -3.79
N THR A 76 8.80 18.61 -3.02
CA THR A 76 9.35 17.78 -1.95
C THR A 76 9.22 16.31 -2.31
N TYR A 77 10.34 15.61 -2.26
CA TYR A 77 10.40 14.16 -2.33
C TYR A 77 10.29 13.56 -0.93
N SER A 78 9.59 12.45 -0.84
CA SER A 78 9.63 11.56 0.31
C SER A 78 10.20 10.23 -0.14
N VAL A 79 11.39 9.90 0.36
CA VAL A 79 12.13 8.69 0.07
C VAL A 79 11.96 7.73 1.23
N ILE A 80 11.58 6.49 0.95
CA ILE A 80 11.41 5.44 1.95
C ILE A 80 12.57 4.45 1.79
N LEU A 81 13.39 4.35 2.83
CA LEU A 81 14.53 3.43 2.87
C LEU A 81 14.24 2.33 3.89
N ARG A 82 14.59 1.09 3.56
CA ARG A 82 14.66 -0.02 4.50
C ARG A 82 16.02 0.01 5.19
N THR A 83 16.01 -0.28 6.48
CA THR A 83 17.19 -0.38 7.35
C THR A 83 17.12 -1.73 8.05
N GLY A 84 18.07 -2.64 7.79
CA GLY A 84 17.98 -4.00 8.35
C GLY A 84 16.81 -4.80 7.76
N GLU A 85 16.27 -5.73 8.54
CA GLU A 85 15.29 -6.71 8.05
C GLU A 85 13.89 -6.09 7.82
N ASP A 86 13.36 -5.33 8.78
CA ASP A 86 11.98 -4.78 8.70
C ASP A 86 11.81 -3.31 9.14
N ASN A 87 12.87 -2.60 9.48
CA ASN A 87 12.74 -1.18 9.82
C ASN A 87 12.73 -0.32 8.56
N SER A 88 11.92 0.74 8.55
CA SER A 88 11.91 1.72 7.47
C SER A 88 11.98 3.15 7.98
N ILE A 89 12.65 3.99 7.21
CA ILE A 89 12.82 5.41 7.51
C ILE A 89 12.29 6.25 6.36
N LEU A 90 11.60 7.34 6.71
CA LEU A 90 11.10 8.34 5.78
C LEU A 90 12.05 9.53 5.75
N VAL A 91 12.67 9.78 4.60
CA VAL A 91 13.54 10.94 4.38
C VAL A 91 12.82 11.94 3.49
N LYS A 92 12.58 13.14 4.01
CA LYS A 92 12.03 14.25 3.23
C LYS A 92 13.18 15.06 2.64
N ALA A 93 13.17 15.22 1.32
CA ALA A 93 14.21 15.96 0.63
C ALA A 93 13.61 16.93 -0.40
N PRO A 94 14.04 18.20 -0.40
CA PRO A 94 13.65 19.12 -1.46
C PRO A 94 14.37 18.77 -2.76
N GLU A 95 13.77 19.16 -3.88
CA GLU A 95 14.36 18.96 -5.20
C GLU A 95 15.75 19.62 -5.30
N ASN A 96 16.73 18.88 -5.83
CA ASN A 96 18.11 19.32 -6.09
C ASN A 96 18.97 19.68 -4.86
N ASN A 97 18.58 19.29 -3.64
CA ASN A 97 19.42 19.50 -2.46
C ASN A 97 19.88 18.18 -1.85
N SER A 98 21.10 18.18 -1.30
CA SER A 98 21.59 17.04 -0.54
C SER A 98 20.97 17.01 0.85
N VAL A 99 20.54 15.83 1.31
CA VAL A 99 19.90 15.65 2.62
C VAL A 99 20.53 14.51 3.39
N ILE A 100 20.88 14.76 4.64
CA ILE A 100 21.42 13.76 5.57
C ILE A 100 20.31 12.80 6.00
N ILE A 101 20.62 11.51 6.04
CA ILE A 101 19.68 10.48 6.45
C ILE A 101 19.58 10.45 7.98
N PRO A 102 18.38 10.62 8.58
CA PRO A 102 18.22 10.56 10.03
C PRO A 102 18.64 9.21 10.60
N GLY A 103 19.41 9.22 11.69
CA GLY A 103 19.93 8.00 12.33
C GLY A 103 21.18 7.40 11.68
N PHE A 104 21.59 7.90 10.51
CA PHE A 104 22.74 7.40 9.75
C PHE A 104 23.72 8.54 9.46
N PRO A 105 24.56 8.92 10.44
CA PRO A 105 25.46 10.05 10.30
C PRO A 105 26.47 9.80 9.17
N GLY A 106 26.70 10.84 8.36
CA GLY A 106 27.60 10.80 7.20
C GLY A 106 26.98 10.21 5.92
N TYR A 107 25.82 9.55 6.01
CA TYR A 107 25.05 9.16 4.84
C TYR A 107 24.17 10.31 4.36
N SER A 108 24.19 10.60 3.06
CA SER A 108 23.36 11.64 2.47
C SER A 108 22.84 11.28 1.09
N ILE A 109 21.65 11.77 0.76
CA ILE A 109 21.03 11.60 -0.55
C ILE A 109 21.38 12.83 -1.38
N SER A 110 22.15 12.64 -2.45
CA SER A 110 22.62 13.75 -3.31
C SER A 110 21.74 14.00 -4.53
N GLN A 111 21.12 12.96 -5.09
CA GLN A 111 20.22 13.05 -6.24
C GLN A 111 19.03 12.11 -6.08
N ILE A 112 17.86 12.56 -6.52
CA ILE A 112 16.60 11.80 -6.45
C ILE A 112 16.00 11.71 -7.85
N GLY A 113 15.96 10.49 -8.39
CA GLY A 113 15.26 10.16 -9.62
C GLY A 113 13.88 9.55 -9.34
N SER A 114 13.19 9.14 -10.40
CA SER A 114 11.85 8.55 -10.29
C SER A 114 11.84 7.12 -9.71
N LYS A 115 12.96 6.39 -9.79
CA LYS A 115 13.09 4.98 -9.37
C LYS A 115 14.40 4.68 -8.65
N ASN A 116 15.23 5.70 -8.47
CA ASN A 116 16.54 5.56 -7.88
C ASN A 116 16.91 6.83 -7.12
N ILE A 117 17.88 6.69 -6.24
CA ILE A 117 18.57 7.79 -5.58
C ILE A 117 20.07 7.56 -5.68
N ASN A 118 20.84 8.65 -5.61
CA ASN A 118 22.27 8.54 -5.34
C ASN A 118 22.50 8.78 -3.84
N LEU A 119 23.12 7.78 -3.21
CA LEU A 119 23.51 7.76 -1.82
C LEU A 119 25.01 8.01 -1.73
N ASN A 120 25.40 9.01 -0.95
CA ASN A 120 26.77 9.27 -0.57
C ASN A 120 27.07 8.58 0.76
N TYR A 121 28.16 7.83 0.80
CA TYR A 121 28.69 7.13 1.96
C TYR A 121 29.65 8.06 2.74
N PRO A 122 29.80 7.86 4.06
CA PRO A 122 30.84 8.54 4.83
C PRO A 122 32.25 8.12 4.40
N GLU A 123 33.26 8.94 4.76
CA GLU A 123 34.66 8.75 4.36
C GLU A 123 35.26 7.39 4.76
N ASN A 124 34.70 6.75 5.80
CA ASN A 124 35.21 5.50 6.36
C ASN A 124 34.53 4.24 5.83
N SER A 125 33.63 4.37 4.85
CA SER A 125 32.90 3.26 4.24
C SER A 125 33.01 3.32 2.73
N SER A 126 33.22 2.16 2.13
CA SER A 126 33.27 1.98 0.68
C SER A 126 31.98 1.34 0.20
N CYS A 127 31.49 1.78 -0.96
CA CYS A 127 30.35 1.16 -1.60
C CYS A 127 30.62 -0.31 -1.94
N VAL A 128 29.68 -1.19 -1.58
CA VAL A 128 29.66 -2.61 -1.98
C VAL A 128 28.41 -2.87 -2.80
N GLU A 129 28.59 -3.37 -4.02
CA GLU A 129 27.48 -3.66 -4.91
C GLU A 129 26.62 -4.82 -4.37
N SER A 130 25.30 -4.64 -4.41
CA SER A 130 24.33 -5.65 -4.02
C SER A 130 23.10 -5.58 -4.91
N LEU A 131 22.94 -6.57 -5.79
CA LEU A 131 21.78 -6.68 -6.67
C LEU A 131 20.50 -6.96 -5.88
N ALA A 132 20.59 -7.73 -4.80
CA ALA A 132 19.46 -8.05 -3.94
C ALA A 132 18.89 -6.80 -3.25
N SER A 133 19.75 -5.88 -2.84
CA SER A 133 19.35 -4.62 -2.19
C SER A 133 19.19 -3.45 -3.18
N GLY A 134 19.38 -3.69 -4.48
CA GLY A 134 19.29 -2.67 -5.51
C GLY A 134 20.43 -1.65 -5.52
N ILE A 135 21.59 -1.96 -4.91
CA ILE A 135 22.75 -1.08 -4.78
C ILE A 135 23.71 -1.31 -5.95
N LYS A 136 23.98 -0.25 -6.73
CA LYS A 136 25.02 -0.21 -7.76
C LYS A 136 26.04 0.88 -7.42
N CYS A 137 27.31 0.55 -7.34
CA CYS A 137 28.35 1.54 -7.05
C CYS A 137 28.63 2.39 -8.29
N LEU A 138 28.64 3.70 -8.14
CA LEU A 138 29.07 4.64 -9.17
C LEU A 138 30.52 5.06 -8.95
N ASP A 139 30.91 5.18 -7.68
CA ASP A 139 32.24 5.52 -7.20
C ASP A 139 32.46 4.84 -5.82
N ASP A 140 33.64 5.00 -5.23
CA ASP A 140 33.99 4.41 -3.92
C ASP A 140 33.06 4.88 -2.80
N GLN A 141 32.59 6.14 -2.87
CA GLN A 141 31.71 6.76 -1.86
C GLN A 141 30.30 7.06 -2.38
N VAL A 142 29.98 6.72 -3.63
CA VAL A 142 28.69 7.04 -4.23
C VAL A 142 28.04 5.78 -4.78
N ALA A 143 26.86 5.45 -4.25
CA ALA A 143 26.03 4.37 -4.75
C ALA A 143 24.75 4.89 -5.36
N ARG A 144 24.26 4.20 -6.37
CA ARG A 144 22.89 4.32 -6.86
C ARG A 144 22.04 3.22 -6.26
N LEU A 145 21.08 3.59 -5.42
CA LEU A 145 20.06 2.68 -4.91
C LEU A 145 18.86 2.73 -5.87
N SER A 146 18.46 1.58 -6.38
CA SER A 146 17.30 1.41 -7.26
C SER A 146 16.23 0.59 -6.56
N LEU A 147 14.96 0.85 -6.88
CA LEU A 147 13.84 0.06 -6.37
C LEU A 147 14.06 -1.43 -6.71
N THR A 148 14.24 -2.27 -5.69
CA THR A 148 14.39 -3.71 -5.87
C THR A 148 13.07 -4.26 -6.41
N LYS A 149 13.10 -4.85 -7.60
CA LYS A 149 11.96 -5.58 -8.14
C LYS A 149 12.08 -7.03 -7.71
N THR A 150 11.08 -7.54 -7.03
CA THR A 150 10.92 -8.99 -6.90
C THR A 150 10.49 -9.55 -8.26
N GLU A 151 10.86 -10.81 -8.52
CA GLU A 151 10.38 -11.51 -9.70
C GLU A 151 8.84 -11.58 -9.64
N PRO A 152 8.14 -11.20 -10.71
CA PRO A 152 6.68 -11.33 -10.74
C PRO A 152 6.30 -12.77 -10.43
N LEU A 153 5.32 -12.96 -9.55
CA LEU A 153 4.78 -14.29 -9.29
C LEU A 153 4.37 -14.90 -10.62
N LYS A 154 4.94 -16.07 -10.94
CA LYS A 154 4.61 -16.81 -12.15
C LYS A 154 3.11 -16.98 -12.14
N ALA A 155 2.43 -16.42 -13.15
CA ALA A 155 1.00 -16.61 -13.30
C ALA A 155 0.74 -18.11 -13.20
N ALA A 156 -0.10 -18.51 -12.24
CA ALA A 156 -0.56 -19.88 -12.19
C ALA A 156 -1.20 -20.12 -13.56
N ARG A 157 -0.51 -20.86 -14.43
CA ARG A 157 -1.16 -21.46 -15.58
C ARG A 157 -2.21 -22.33 -14.94
N SER A 158 -3.47 -21.91 -15.00
CA SER A 158 -4.59 -22.82 -14.84
C SER A 158 -4.20 -24.01 -15.70
N SER A 159 -3.94 -25.15 -15.05
CA SER A 159 -3.73 -26.39 -15.76
C SER A 159 -4.91 -26.50 -16.70
N GLU A 160 -4.60 -26.39 -17.99
CA GLU A 160 -5.45 -26.81 -19.07
C GLU A 160 -5.89 -28.22 -18.66
N LEU A 161 -7.10 -28.31 -18.11
CA LEU A 161 -7.74 -29.57 -17.80
C LEU A 161 -7.77 -30.28 -19.13
N GLU A 162 -6.88 -31.26 -19.26
CA GLU A 162 -6.83 -32.15 -20.39
C GLU A 162 -8.24 -32.65 -20.63
N SER A 163 -8.71 -32.34 -21.83
CA SER A 163 -9.89 -32.90 -22.47
C SER A 163 -9.88 -34.42 -22.32
N SER A 164 -10.47 -34.91 -21.23
CA SER A 164 -10.90 -36.30 -21.10
C SER A 164 -12.35 -36.35 -21.55
N GLN A 165 -12.54 -36.97 -22.69
CA GLN A 165 -13.80 -37.15 -23.39
C GLN A 165 -14.84 -37.83 -22.48
N GLN A 166 -16.07 -37.30 -22.57
CA GLN A 166 -17.34 -38.02 -22.51
C GLN A 166 -17.57 -38.97 -21.33
N THR A 167 -18.33 -38.49 -20.36
CA THR A 167 -19.50 -39.27 -19.91
C THR A 167 -20.67 -38.32 -19.69
N GLU A 168 -21.73 -38.56 -20.44
CA GLU A 168 -23.03 -37.94 -20.32
C GLU A 168 -23.51 -38.03 -18.86
N ASN A 169 -23.60 -36.89 -18.18
CA ASN A 169 -24.54 -36.68 -17.09
C ASN A 169 -24.91 -35.20 -17.10
N ASP A 170 -26.16 -34.98 -17.48
CA ASP A 170 -26.85 -33.71 -17.67
C ASP A 170 -27.09 -33.03 -16.31
N VAL A 171 -26.04 -32.43 -15.75
CA VAL A 171 -26.15 -31.44 -14.69
C VAL A 171 -25.49 -30.18 -15.23
N GLU A 172 -26.31 -29.28 -15.76
CA GLU A 172 -25.92 -27.96 -16.24
C GLU A 172 -25.26 -27.19 -15.08
N ALA A 173 -23.94 -27.32 -14.98
CA ALA A 173 -23.16 -26.56 -14.02
C ALA A 173 -23.37 -25.07 -14.35
N PRO A 174 -23.79 -24.25 -13.38
CA PRO A 174 -24.10 -22.85 -13.65
C PRO A 174 -22.85 -22.16 -14.21
N ILE A 175 -22.96 -21.67 -15.45
CA ILE A 175 -21.89 -20.97 -16.15
C ILE A 175 -21.43 -19.80 -15.28
N ASN A 176 -20.14 -19.77 -14.96
CA ASN A 176 -19.56 -18.69 -14.17
C ASN A 176 -19.76 -17.36 -14.93
N PRO A 177 -20.42 -16.35 -14.31
CA PRO A 177 -20.72 -15.09 -15.00
C PRO A 177 -19.46 -14.34 -15.42
N PHE A 178 -18.34 -14.51 -14.72
CA PHE A 178 -17.06 -13.90 -15.08
C PHE A 178 -16.41 -14.58 -16.28
N GLU A 179 -16.56 -15.89 -16.41
CA GLU A 179 -16.03 -16.62 -17.56
C GLU A 179 -16.72 -16.20 -18.87
N ALA A 180 -18.02 -15.93 -18.80
CA ALA A 180 -18.79 -15.39 -19.93
C ALA A 180 -18.27 -14.01 -20.40
N ILE A 181 -17.87 -13.14 -19.46
CA ILE A 181 -17.30 -11.82 -19.77
C ILE A 181 -15.94 -11.97 -20.44
N THR A 182 -15.07 -12.83 -19.91
CA THR A 182 -13.73 -13.06 -20.46
C THR A 182 -13.79 -13.63 -21.89
N ARG A 183 -14.69 -14.59 -22.14
CA ARG A 183 -14.91 -15.15 -23.49
C ARG A 183 -15.42 -14.10 -24.49
N ARG A 184 -16.28 -13.16 -24.05
CA ARG A 184 -16.77 -12.05 -24.86
C ARG A 184 -15.66 -11.04 -25.19
N ALA A 185 -14.81 -10.72 -24.21
CA ALA A 185 -13.67 -9.81 -24.42
C ALA A 185 -12.66 -10.37 -25.43
N ALA A 186 -12.48 -11.68 -25.48
CA ALA A 186 -11.63 -12.35 -26.45
C ALA A 186 -12.20 -12.39 -27.88
N ARG A 187 -13.51 -12.10 -28.06
CA ARG A 187 -14.22 -12.13 -29.35
C ARG A 187 -15.03 -10.84 -29.56
N PRO A 188 -14.38 -9.71 -29.90
CA PRO A 188 -15.04 -8.41 -30.04
C PRO A 188 -16.10 -8.38 -31.16
N ASP A 189 -16.00 -9.26 -32.16
CA ASP A 189 -16.94 -9.34 -33.30
C ASP A 189 -18.14 -10.26 -33.06
N SER A 190 -18.24 -10.89 -31.87
CA SER A 190 -19.43 -11.67 -31.52
C SER A 190 -20.61 -10.73 -31.30
N GLU A 191 -21.64 -10.86 -32.15
CA GLU A 191 -22.84 -10.03 -32.15
C GLU A 191 -23.31 -9.73 -30.72
N LEU A 192 -23.29 -8.44 -30.35
CA LEU A 192 -23.85 -7.96 -29.11
C LEU A 192 -25.33 -8.37 -29.09
N ARG A 193 -25.65 -9.46 -28.38
CA ARG A 193 -27.04 -9.82 -28.10
C ARG A 193 -27.72 -8.59 -27.51
N GLN A 194 -28.67 -8.01 -28.25
CA GLN A 194 -29.40 -6.78 -27.90
C GLN A 194 -30.18 -6.91 -26.57
N ASP A 195 -30.25 -8.12 -26.03
CA ASP A 195 -30.89 -8.45 -24.76
C ASP A 195 -30.01 -8.08 -23.55
N ASN A 196 -28.70 -7.90 -23.74
CA ASN A 196 -27.77 -7.46 -22.69
C ASN A 196 -27.51 -5.94 -22.71
N GLN A 197 -28.16 -5.19 -23.59
CA GLN A 197 -28.03 -3.74 -23.63
C GLN A 197 -28.94 -3.13 -22.55
N PHE A 198 -28.40 -2.19 -21.78
CA PHE A 198 -29.18 -1.48 -20.78
C PHE A 198 -30.39 -0.80 -21.44
N ARG A 199 -31.61 -1.20 -21.05
CA ARG A 199 -32.86 -0.58 -21.48
C ARG A 199 -33.44 0.21 -20.31
N PRO A 200 -33.49 1.56 -20.38
CA PRO A 200 -34.11 2.38 -19.36
C PRO A 200 -35.55 1.92 -19.11
N ARG A 201 -35.93 1.70 -17.84
CA ARG A 201 -37.31 1.36 -17.49
C ARG A 201 -38.20 2.59 -17.70
N ARG A 202 -39.33 2.43 -18.40
CA ARG A 202 -40.34 3.46 -18.61
C ARG A 202 -41.61 3.11 -17.85
N ILE A 203 -42.18 4.08 -17.14
CA ILE A 203 -43.40 3.90 -16.34
C ILE A 203 -44.57 4.44 -17.17
N ASN A 204 -45.65 3.66 -17.29
CA ASN A 204 -46.87 4.12 -17.96
C ASN A 204 -47.57 5.16 -17.07
N PRO A 205 -48.04 6.31 -17.59
CA PRO A 205 -48.80 7.30 -16.81
C PRO A 205 -50.02 6.74 -16.07
N GLU A 206 -50.60 5.63 -16.52
CA GLU A 206 -51.73 4.96 -15.85
C GLU A 206 -51.32 4.22 -14.57
N ASP A 207 -50.04 3.84 -14.44
CA ASP A 207 -49.49 3.12 -13.29
C ASP A 207 -48.96 4.07 -12.20
N VAL A 208 -49.22 5.38 -12.33
CA VAL A 208 -48.76 6.41 -11.40
C VAL A 208 -49.79 6.62 -10.29
N PRO A 209 -49.44 6.34 -9.01
CA PRO A 209 -50.34 6.59 -7.89
C PRO A 209 -50.67 8.09 -7.74
N PRO A 210 -51.83 8.44 -7.15
CA PRO A 210 -52.19 9.84 -6.92
C PRO A 210 -51.18 10.53 -5.98
N GLY A 211 -50.74 11.74 -6.33
CA GLY A 211 -49.75 12.52 -5.57
C GLY A 211 -48.29 12.24 -5.94
N MET A 212 -48.04 11.51 -7.03
CA MET A 212 -46.71 11.21 -7.56
C MET A 212 -46.60 11.67 -9.02
N ARG A 213 -45.42 12.12 -9.43
CA ARG A 213 -45.03 12.41 -10.82
C ARG A 213 -43.85 11.60 -11.30
N ILE A 214 -43.80 11.38 -12.60
CA ILE A 214 -42.68 10.72 -13.28
C ILE A 214 -41.55 11.74 -13.54
N VAL A 215 -40.32 11.36 -13.18
CA VAL A 215 -39.09 12.04 -13.59
C VAL A 215 -38.29 11.13 -14.51
N SER A 216 -38.22 11.47 -15.80
CA SER A 216 -37.47 10.70 -16.79
C SER A 216 -35.97 11.01 -16.72
N THR A 217 -35.17 9.98 -16.47
CA THR A 217 -33.70 10.06 -16.51
C THR A 217 -33.14 9.19 -17.64
N PRO A 218 -31.87 9.40 -18.04
CA PRO A 218 -31.18 8.52 -18.99
C PRO A 218 -31.12 7.06 -18.52
N PHE A 219 -31.23 6.83 -17.21
CA PHE A 219 -31.19 5.50 -16.59
C PHE A 219 -32.58 4.91 -16.33
N GLY A 220 -33.65 5.61 -16.71
CA GLY A 220 -35.04 5.19 -16.51
C GLY A 220 -35.86 6.22 -15.78
N ASP A 221 -37.13 5.90 -15.59
CA ASP A 221 -38.11 6.76 -14.95
C ASP A 221 -38.19 6.45 -13.45
N ARG A 222 -38.40 7.50 -12.64
CA ARG A 222 -38.65 7.37 -11.20
C ARG A 222 -39.90 8.13 -10.79
N LEU A 223 -40.62 7.64 -9.80
CA LEU A 223 -41.74 8.34 -9.17
C LEU A 223 -41.21 9.25 -8.06
N VAL A 224 -41.68 10.49 -8.04
CA VAL A 224 -41.34 11.51 -7.04
C VAL A 224 -42.65 12.15 -6.58
N GLU A 225 -42.75 12.53 -5.32
CA GLU A 225 -43.92 13.21 -4.78
C GLU A 225 -44.15 14.55 -5.52
N ASP A 226 -45.42 14.87 -5.72
CA ASP A 226 -45.83 16.18 -6.20
C ASP A 226 -45.73 17.19 -5.04
N GLU A 227 -44.75 18.09 -5.12
CA GLU A 227 -44.64 19.25 -4.22
C GLU A 227 -45.78 20.27 -4.43
#